data_AF-A0A1F9LM01-F1
#
_entry.id   AF-A0A1F9LM01-F1
#
_cell.length_a   1.000
_cell.length_b   1.000
_cell.length_c   1.000
_cell.angle_alpha   90.00
_cell.angle_beta   90.00
_cell.angle_gamma   90.00
#
_symmetry.space_group_name_H-M   'P 1'
#
loop_
_entity.id
_entity.type
_entity.pdbx_description
1 polymer ?
#
loop_
_entity_poly.entity_id
_entity_poly.type
_entity_poly.pdbx_seq_one_letter_code
_entity_poly.pdbx_strand_id
1 'polypeptide(L)'
;MKTLEKWADRVYAETDVGRSVATSIAGIIGLVVYIIFRDWVIAAFSSIISFPIVRIVSTSLNEKANRRKERLIKREEAEEIFNRLSKEEKDVVQAFVKAGGSVLTWSQMNNQSVSLSSIESLIQREVLWTSMTADGMRETFALNSAIFDIGNEKLKSNKDS
;
A
#
# COMPACT_ATOMS: atom_id res chain seq x y z
N MET A 1 0.79 24.30 20.53
CA MET A 1 0.64 23.24 21.57
C MET A 1 0.18 21.92 20.96
N LYS A 2 -0.93 21.85 20.21
CA LYS A 2 -1.39 20.60 19.54
C LYS A 2 -0.37 19.92 18.60
N THR A 3 0.50 20.69 17.95
CA THR A 3 1.55 20.14 17.07
C THR A 3 2.70 19.48 17.83
N LEU A 4 3.03 19.97 19.03
CA LEU A 4 4.08 19.42 19.88
C LEU A 4 3.62 18.16 20.61
N GLU A 5 2.37 18.12 21.09
CA GLU A 5 1.78 16.90 21.67
C GLU A 5 1.68 15.79 20.63
N LYS A 6 1.16 16.10 19.43
CA LYS A 6 1.10 15.15 18.32
C LYS A 6 2.48 14.70 17.84
N TRP A 7 3.50 15.53 18.06
CA TRP A 7 4.90 15.20 17.78
C TRP A 7 5.47 14.27 18.86
N ALA A 8 5.19 14.54 20.14
CA ALA A 8 5.55 13.67 21.25
C ALA A 8 4.90 12.28 21.10
N ASP A 9 3.59 12.21 20.84
CA ASP A 9 2.88 10.94 20.67
C ASP A 9 3.47 10.09 19.53
N ARG A 10 3.85 10.73 18.42
CA ARG A 10 4.51 10.05 17.30
C ARG A 10 5.92 9.58 17.64
N VAL A 11 6.63 10.32 18.49
CA VAL A 11 7.93 9.90 19.02
C VAL A 11 7.78 8.75 20.00
N TYR A 12 6.67 8.60 20.72
CA TYR A 12 6.48 7.51 21.68
C TYR A 12 5.83 6.24 21.11
N ALA A 13 5.20 6.31 19.93
CA ALA A 13 4.61 5.15 19.26
C ALA A 13 5.66 4.03 19.00
N GLU A 14 5.35 2.83 19.47
CA GLU A 14 6.21 1.64 19.43
C GLU A 14 6.37 1.12 17.99
N THR A 15 7.49 1.46 17.36
CA THR A 15 8.04 0.71 16.23
C THR A 15 9.46 0.28 16.60
N ASP A 16 9.70 -1.01 16.79
CA ASP A 16 10.99 -1.56 17.24
C ASP A 16 12.18 -1.14 16.37
N VAL A 17 11.96 -0.99 15.06
CA VAL A 17 13.00 -0.57 14.10
C VAL A 17 13.39 0.90 14.29
N GLY A 18 12.41 1.79 14.50
CA GLY A 18 12.69 3.21 14.74
C GLY A 18 13.47 3.43 16.03
N ARG A 19 13.18 2.64 17.07
CA ARG A 19 13.87 2.68 18.36
C ARG A 19 15.32 2.17 18.24
N SER A 20 15.54 1.02 17.62
CA SER A 20 16.89 0.43 17.52
C SER A 20 17.85 1.28 16.67
N VAL A 21 17.37 1.83 15.56
CA VAL A 21 18.15 2.75 14.71
C VAL A 21 18.44 4.07 15.44
N ALA A 22 17.45 4.61 16.14
CA ALA A 22 17.63 5.84 16.93
C ALA A 22 18.64 5.68 18.06
N THR A 23 18.58 4.58 18.82
CA THR A 23 19.55 4.29 19.89
C THR A 23 20.97 4.19 19.34
N SER A 24 21.15 3.48 18.21
CA SER A 24 22.47 3.27 17.61
C SER A 24 23.08 4.59 17.13
N ILE A 25 22.33 5.41 16.41
CA ILE A 25 22.81 6.69 15.88
C ILE A 25 22.99 7.72 17.00
N ALA A 26 22.08 7.79 17.97
CA ALA A 26 22.24 8.67 19.14
C ALA A 26 23.51 8.31 19.93
N GLY A 27 23.79 7.02 20.09
CA GLY A 27 25.04 6.54 20.71
C GLY A 27 26.29 6.94 19.93
N ILE A 28 26.26 6.83 18.59
CA ILE A 28 27.37 7.28 17.73
C ILE A 28 27.57 8.80 17.87
N ILE A 29 26.50 9.58 17.84
CA ILE A 29 26.57 11.05 17.98
C ILE A 29 27.15 11.41 19.35
N GLY A 30 26.69 10.78 20.43
CA GLY A 30 27.24 10.98 21.77
C GLY A 30 28.71 10.63 21.85
N LEU A 31 29.13 9.51 21.27
CA LEU A 31 30.52 9.07 21.26
C LEU A 31 31.41 10.04 20.47
N VAL A 32 30.96 10.51 19.31
CA VAL A 32 31.69 11.50 18.50
C VAL A 32 31.86 12.81 19.27
N VAL A 33 30.80 13.30 19.91
CA VAL A 33 30.85 14.51 20.75
C VAL A 33 31.79 14.31 21.94
N TYR A 34 31.76 13.16 22.59
CA TYR A 34 32.68 12.83 23.68
C TYR A 34 34.15 12.88 23.23
N ILE A 35 34.47 12.29 22.07
CA ILE A 35 35.85 12.27 21.56
C ILE A 35 36.36 13.68 21.24
N ILE A 36 35.51 14.54 20.66
CA ILE A 36 35.88 15.90 20.24
C ILE A 36 36.00 16.85 21.44
N PHE A 37 34.98 16.88 22.30
CA PHE A 37 34.88 17.86 23.38
C PHE A 37 35.49 17.38 24.70
N ARG A 38 35.77 16.07 24.83
CA ARG A 38 36.23 15.40 26.06
C ARG A 38 35.33 15.66 27.28
N ASP A 39 34.08 16.02 27.04
CA ASP A 39 33.08 16.31 28.06
C ASP A 39 31.94 15.28 27.97
N TRP A 40 31.76 14.53 29.05
CA TRP A 40 30.75 13.49 29.17
C TRP A 40 29.33 14.06 29.31
N VAL A 41 29.17 15.27 29.86
CA VAL A 41 27.88 15.94 30.04
C VAL A 41 27.35 16.37 28.68
N ILE A 42 28.17 17.06 27.89
CA ILE A 42 27.80 17.50 26.53
C ILE A 42 27.48 16.30 25.64
N ALA A 43 28.25 15.21 25.75
CA ALA A 43 27.99 13.96 25.06
C ALA A 43 26.62 13.35 25.41
N ALA A 44 26.27 13.29 26.70
CA ALA A 44 24.99 12.77 27.16
C ALA A 44 23.81 13.60 26.65
N PHE A 45 23.88 14.94 26.74
CA PHE A 45 22.84 15.83 26.23
C PHE A 45 22.68 15.71 24.71
N SER A 46 23.79 15.60 23.97
CA SER A 46 23.74 15.41 22.52
C SER A 46 23.04 14.10 22.13
N SER A 47 23.30 13.01 22.85
CA SER A 47 22.59 11.73 22.64
C SER A 47 21.09 11.86 22.92
N ILE A 48 20.70 12.51 24.03
CA ILE A 48 19.30 12.67 24.42
C ILE A 48 18.52 13.51 23.39
N ILE A 49 19.12 14.58 22.88
CA ILE A 49 18.49 15.47 21.89
C ILE A 49 18.44 14.83 20.50
N SER A 50 19.49 14.10 20.10
CA SER A 50 19.54 13.48 18.78
C SER A 50 18.60 12.28 18.63
N PHE A 51 18.37 11.53 19.71
CA PHE A 51 17.49 10.37 19.73
C PHE A 51 16.08 10.61 19.11
N PRO A 52 15.27 11.59 19.56
CA PRO A 52 13.93 11.80 19.00
C PRO A 52 13.97 12.21 17.52
N ILE A 53 14.96 13.01 17.12
CA ILE A 53 15.12 13.45 15.72
C ILE A 53 15.35 12.23 14.82
N VAL A 54 16.31 11.39 15.19
CA VAL A 54 16.65 10.20 14.41
C VAL A 54 15.49 9.20 14.41
N ARG A 55 14.78 9.03 15.53
CA ARG A 55 13.64 8.11 15.64
C ARG A 55 12.55 8.47 14.62
N ILE A 56 12.16 9.74 14.54
CA ILE A 56 11.12 10.19 13.61
C ILE A 56 11.53 9.93 12.17
N VAL A 57 12.78 10.29 11.82
CA VAL A 57 13.30 10.10 10.45
C VAL A 57 13.31 8.61 10.10
N SER A 58 13.81 7.77 11.00
CA SER A 58 13.92 6.33 10.79
C SER A 58 12.54 5.66 10.66
N THR A 59 11.59 6.00 11.52
CA THR A 59 10.21 5.50 11.43
C THR A 59 9.55 5.94 10.13
N SER A 60 9.68 7.21 9.73
CA SER A 60 9.08 7.69 8.49
C SER A 60 9.69 7.04 7.24
N LEU A 61 11.00 6.83 7.22
CA LEU A 61 11.68 6.15 6.12
C LEU A 61 11.26 4.68 6.04
N ASN A 62 11.20 4.00 7.18
CA ASN A 62 10.79 2.60 7.24
C ASN A 62 9.32 2.42 6.81
N GLU A 63 8.40 3.27 7.29
CA GLU A 63 6.99 3.25 6.85
C GLU A 63 6.87 3.46 5.34
N LYS A 64 7.61 4.43 4.77
CA LYS A 64 7.60 4.68 3.33
C LYS A 64 8.17 3.49 2.55
N ALA A 65 9.26 2.90 3.03
CA ALA A 65 9.87 1.73 2.40
C ALA A 65 8.96 0.50 2.46
N ASN A 66 8.37 0.21 3.62
CA ASN A 66 7.44 -0.91 3.78
C ASN A 66 6.18 -0.72 2.94
N ARG A 67 5.57 0.48 2.91
CA ARG A 67 4.44 0.76 2.02
C ARG A 67 4.78 0.55 0.55
N ARG A 68 6.01 0.88 0.13
CA ARG A 68 6.47 0.60 -1.24
C ARG A 68 6.64 -0.89 -1.49
N LYS A 69 7.26 -1.62 -0.57
CA LYS A 69 7.42 -3.08 -0.67
C LYS A 69 6.07 -3.80 -0.70
N GLU A 70 5.16 -3.46 0.20
CA GLU A 70 3.80 -4.01 0.23
C GLU A 70 3.05 -3.73 -1.09
N ARG A 71 3.20 -2.54 -1.66
CA ARG A 71 2.60 -2.23 -2.97
C ARG A 71 3.19 -3.07 -4.10
N LEU A 72 4.50 -3.32 -4.08
CA LEU A 72 5.16 -4.19 -5.06
C LEU A 72 4.68 -5.64 -4.92
N ILE A 73 4.68 -6.18 -3.70
CA ILE A 73 4.22 -7.54 -3.43
C ILE A 73 2.76 -7.71 -3.86
N LYS A 74 1.87 -6.81 -3.46
CA LYS A 74 0.45 -6.86 -3.88
C LYS A 74 0.27 -6.79 -5.38
N ARG A 75 1.14 -6.06 -6.08
CA ARG A 75 1.12 -5.98 -7.54
C ARG A 75 1.60 -7.29 -8.17
N GLU A 76 2.69 -7.85 -7.69
CA GLU A 76 3.22 -9.14 -8.15
C GLU A 76 2.20 -10.27 -7.93
N GLU A 77 1.59 -10.34 -6.74
CA GLU A 77 0.52 -11.28 -6.41
C GLU A 77 -0.69 -11.10 -7.35
N ALA A 78 -1.12 -9.86 -7.58
CA ALA A 78 -2.22 -9.58 -8.49
C ALA A 78 -1.87 -9.94 -9.95
N GLU A 79 -0.62 -9.75 -10.38
CA GLU A 79 -0.17 -10.14 -11.72
C GLU A 79 -0.14 -11.67 -11.87
N GLU A 80 0.31 -12.38 -10.84
CA GLU A 80 0.25 -13.84 -10.81
C GLU A 80 -1.19 -14.35 -10.88
N ILE A 81 -2.10 -13.79 -10.08
CA ILE A 81 -3.54 -14.12 -10.12
C ILE A 81 -4.09 -13.86 -11.51
N PHE A 82 -3.84 -12.68 -12.09
CA PHE A 82 -4.30 -12.31 -13.43
C PHE A 82 -3.79 -13.28 -14.49
N ASN A 83 -2.52 -13.68 -14.42
CA ASN A 83 -1.94 -14.61 -15.37
C ASN A 83 -2.59 -16.00 -15.31
N ARG A 84 -2.99 -16.45 -14.11
CA ARG A 84 -3.70 -17.71 -13.85
C ARG A 84 -5.20 -17.68 -14.20
N LEU A 85 -5.74 -16.53 -14.59
CA LEU A 85 -7.12 -16.44 -15.07
C LEU A 85 -7.27 -17.12 -16.44
N SER A 86 -8.39 -17.80 -16.64
CA SER A 86 -8.81 -18.35 -17.93
C SER A 86 -9.06 -17.22 -18.94
N LYS A 87 -9.20 -17.57 -20.21
CA LYS A 87 -9.47 -16.59 -21.26
C LYS A 87 -10.80 -15.86 -21.01
N GLU A 88 -11.82 -16.61 -20.62
CA GLU A 88 -13.18 -16.12 -20.35
C GLU A 88 -13.21 -15.23 -19.10
N GLU A 89 -12.44 -15.55 -18.06
CA GLU A 89 -12.27 -14.70 -16.88
C GLU A 89 -11.52 -13.39 -17.22
N LYS A 90 -10.51 -13.45 -18.10
CA LYS A 90 -9.82 -12.25 -18.60
C LYS A 90 -10.75 -11.37 -19.42
N ASP A 91 -11.71 -11.95 -20.14
CA ASP A 91 -12.72 -11.19 -20.88
C ASP A 91 -13.65 -10.41 -19.94
N VAL A 92 -14.01 -10.98 -18.78
CA VAL A 92 -14.72 -10.25 -17.71
C VAL A 92 -13.90 -9.06 -17.25
N VAL A 93 -12.62 -9.25 -16.91
CA VAL A 93 -11.73 -8.14 -16.50
C VAL A 93 -11.63 -7.06 -17.58
N GLN A 94 -11.52 -7.45 -18.85
CA GLN A 94 -11.51 -6.49 -19.96
C GLN A 94 -12.81 -5.71 -20.08
N ALA A 95 -13.96 -6.30 -19.75
CA ALA A 95 -15.24 -5.57 -19.75
C ALA A 95 -15.25 -4.43 -18.73
N PHE A 96 -14.70 -4.65 -17.52
CA PHE A 96 -14.50 -3.59 -16.53
C PHE A 96 -13.57 -2.49 -17.04
N VAL A 97 -12.41 -2.87 -17.57
CA VAL A 97 -11.42 -1.91 -18.12
C VAL A 97 -12.02 -1.07 -19.25
N LYS A 98 -12.77 -1.69 -20.16
CA LYS A 98 -13.46 -0.99 -21.27
C LYS A 98 -14.55 -0.04 -20.77
N ALA A 99 -15.26 -0.43 -19.72
CA ALA A 99 -16.26 0.44 -19.08
C ALA A 99 -15.62 1.59 -18.28
N GLY A 100 -14.30 1.55 -18.04
CA GLY A 100 -13.53 2.64 -17.43
C GLY A 100 -13.61 2.69 -15.90
N GLY A 101 -14.07 1.63 -15.25
CA GLY A 101 -14.21 1.59 -13.80
C GLY A 101 -14.04 0.17 -13.24
N SER A 102 -13.60 0.09 -11.99
CA SER A 102 -13.49 -1.17 -11.25
C SER A 102 -14.83 -1.63 -10.66
N VAL A 103 -15.91 -0.88 -10.87
CA VAL A 103 -17.25 -1.19 -10.36
C VAL A 103 -18.26 -1.06 -11.49
N LEU A 104 -19.10 -2.07 -11.65
CA LEU A 104 -20.19 -2.09 -12.61
C LEU A 104 -21.49 -2.49 -11.93
N THR A 105 -22.58 -1.82 -12.27
CA THR A 105 -23.93 -2.24 -11.83
C THR A 105 -24.35 -3.52 -12.55
N TRP A 106 -25.31 -4.26 -11.99
CA TRP A 106 -25.90 -5.43 -12.67
C TRP A 106 -26.40 -5.11 -14.09
N SER A 107 -27.06 -3.96 -14.27
CA SER A 107 -27.54 -3.56 -15.59
C SER A 107 -26.40 -3.36 -16.59
N GLN A 108 -25.27 -2.81 -16.15
CA GLN A 108 -24.08 -2.66 -17.00
C GLN A 108 -23.42 -4.01 -17.27
N MET A 109 -23.37 -4.92 -16.29
CA MET A 109 -22.81 -6.26 -16.44
C MET A 109 -23.63 -7.11 -17.40
N ASN A 110 -24.97 -7.06 -17.32
CA ASN A 110 -25.86 -7.82 -18.20
C ASN A 110 -25.77 -7.40 -19.67
N ASN A 111 -25.30 -6.18 -19.93
CA ASN A 111 -25.07 -5.69 -21.29
C ASN A 111 -23.70 -6.13 -21.86
N GLN A 112 -22.86 -6.79 -21.07
CA GLN A 112 -21.57 -7.33 -21.52
C GLN A 112 -21.75 -8.77 -21.99
N SER A 113 -21.05 -9.13 -23.07
CA SER A 113 -21.03 -10.51 -23.60
C SER A 113 -20.04 -11.38 -22.81
N VAL A 114 -20.27 -11.52 -21.51
CA VAL A 114 -19.41 -12.29 -20.60
C VAL A 114 -20.14 -13.50 -20.03
N SER A 115 -19.41 -14.59 -19.78
CA SER A 115 -20.01 -15.80 -19.22
C SER A 115 -20.32 -15.65 -17.73
N LEU A 116 -21.54 -16.03 -17.32
CA LEU A 116 -21.94 -16.09 -15.92
C LEU A 116 -21.04 -17.02 -15.10
N SER A 117 -20.61 -18.15 -15.67
CA SER A 117 -19.70 -19.08 -14.99
C SER A 117 -18.35 -18.45 -14.67
N SER A 118 -17.87 -17.54 -15.52
CA SER A 118 -16.62 -16.81 -15.30
C SER A 118 -16.76 -15.75 -14.22
N ILE A 119 -17.92 -15.10 -14.11
CA ILE A 119 -18.23 -14.18 -13.02
C ILE A 119 -18.23 -14.93 -11.68
N GLU A 120 -18.94 -16.06 -11.60
CA GLU A 120 -19.00 -16.87 -10.38
C GLU A 120 -17.62 -17.44 -9.99
N SER A 121 -16.83 -17.87 -10.97
CA SER A 121 -15.44 -18.30 -10.77
C SER A 121 -14.57 -17.17 -10.17
N LEU A 122 -14.68 -15.95 -10.72
CA LEU A 122 -13.97 -14.79 -10.18
C LEU A 122 -14.43 -14.39 -8.78
N ILE A 123 -15.70 -14.62 -8.45
CA ILE A 123 -16.23 -14.41 -7.09
C ILE A 123 -15.62 -15.43 -6.12
N GLN A 124 -15.60 -16.72 -6.48
CA GLN A 124 -14.98 -17.76 -5.65
C GLN A 124 -13.48 -17.56 -5.45
N ARG A 125 -12.81 -16.93 -6.41
CA ARG A 125 -11.38 -16.59 -6.33
C ARG A 125 -11.10 -15.28 -5.58
N GLU A 126 -12.12 -14.65 -4.99
CA GLU A 126 -12.04 -13.38 -4.27
C GLU A 126 -11.46 -12.21 -5.11
N VAL A 127 -11.54 -12.34 -6.44
CA VAL A 127 -11.10 -11.31 -7.39
C VAL A 127 -12.22 -10.31 -7.66
N LEU A 128 -13.46 -10.77 -7.56
CA LEU A 128 -14.67 -10.00 -7.79
C LEU A 128 -15.62 -10.22 -6.62
N TRP A 129 -16.37 -9.19 -6.24
CA TRP A 129 -17.39 -9.33 -5.19
C TRP A 129 -18.63 -8.54 -5.55
N THR A 130 -19.75 -8.93 -4.96
CA THR A 130 -20.98 -8.15 -5.00
C THR A 130 -20.97 -7.13 -3.87
N SER A 131 -21.39 -5.92 -4.18
CA SER A 131 -21.49 -4.81 -3.24
C SER A 131 -22.70 -3.96 -3.58
N MET A 132 -22.98 -2.93 -2.79
CA MET A 132 -24.01 -1.95 -3.10
C MET A 132 -23.36 -0.60 -3.43
N THR A 133 -24.04 0.17 -4.26
CA THR A 133 -23.69 1.58 -4.49
C THR A 133 -23.71 2.36 -3.18
N ALA A 134 -23.00 3.49 -3.15
CA ALA A 134 -22.90 4.35 -1.96
C ALA A 134 -24.26 4.88 -1.47
N ASP A 135 -25.25 4.97 -2.36
CA ASP A 135 -26.65 5.31 -2.04
C ASP A 135 -27.46 4.13 -1.45
N GLY A 136 -26.89 2.92 -1.43
CA GLY A 136 -27.53 1.69 -0.96
C GLY A 136 -28.65 1.17 -1.85
N MET A 137 -28.82 1.70 -3.06
CA MET A 137 -29.98 1.42 -3.90
C MET A 137 -29.76 0.39 -4.99
N ARG A 138 -28.51 0.13 -5.39
CA ARG A 138 -28.19 -0.74 -6.52
C ARG A 138 -27.08 -1.71 -6.17
N GLU A 139 -27.30 -2.97 -6.50
CA GLU A 139 -26.26 -3.98 -6.47
C GLU A 139 -25.24 -3.76 -7.60
N THR A 140 -23.98 -3.99 -7.26
CA THR A 140 -22.81 -3.76 -8.10
C THR A 140 -21.85 -4.93 -7.98
N PHE A 141 -21.13 -5.19 -9.05
CA PHE A 141 -19.94 -6.00 -9.06
C PHE A 141 -18.73 -5.08 -8.93
N ALA A 142 -17.88 -5.37 -7.96
CA ALA A 142 -16.65 -4.67 -7.74
C ALA A 142 -15.49 -5.63 -7.98
N LEU A 143 -14.62 -5.25 -8.92
CA LEU A 143 -13.39 -5.95 -9.24
C LEU A 143 -12.28 -5.43 -8.32
N ASN A 144 -11.40 -6.33 -7.91
CA ASN A 144 -10.19 -5.97 -7.19
C ASN A 144 -9.41 -4.89 -7.97
N SER A 145 -9.14 -3.76 -7.31
CA SER A 145 -8.50 -2.61 -7.95
C SER A 145 -7.12 -2.95 -8.51
N ALA A 146 -6.35 -3.82 -7.86
CA ALA A 146 -5.05 -4.25 -8.37
C ALA A 146 -5.19 -5.05 -9.68
N ILE A 147 -6.21 -5.91 -9.77
CA ILE A 147 -6.51 -6.69 -10.98
C ILE A 147 -7.01 -5.78 -12.10
N PHE A 148 -7.84 -4.79 -11.77
CA PHE A 148 -8.28 -3.76 -12.72
C PHE A 148 -7.09 -2.98 -13.30
N ASP A 149 -6.17 -2.53 -12.45
CA ASP A 149 -4.99 -1.77 -12.86
C ASP A 149 -4.10 -2.60 -13.81
N ILE A 150 -3.86 -3.88 -13.50
CA ILE A 150 -3.12 -4.79 -14.37
C ILE A 150 -3.83 -4.99 -15.71
N GLY A 151 -5.15 -5.20 -15.69
CA GLY A 151 -5.95 -5.31 -16.91
C GLY A 151 -5.85 -4.07 -17.79
N ASN A 152 -5.85 -2.87 -17.18
CA ASN A 152 -5.69 -1.60 -17.86
C ASN A 152 -4.28 -1.43 -18.46
N GLU A 153 -3.24 -1.81 -17.73
CA GLU A 153 -1.85 -1.80 -18.21
C GLU A 153 -1.66 -2.72 -19.43
N LYS A 154 -2.17 -3.96 -19.37
CA LYS A 154 -2.06 -4.91 -20.50
C LYS A 154 -2.86 -4.42 -21.73
N LEU A 155 -4.01 -3.78 -21.53
CA LEU A 155 -4.81 -3.23 -22.64
C LEU A 155 -4.12 -2.04 -23.31
N LYS A 156 -3.41 -1.20 -22.55
CA LYS A 156 -2.59 -0.11 -23.11
C LYS A 156 -1.38 -0.64 -23.87
N SER A 157 -0.67 -1.61 -23.30
CA SER A 157 0.47 -2.28 -23.96
C SER A 157 0.10 -2.84 -25.34
N ASN A 158 -1.10 -3.39 -25.50
CA ASN A 158 -1.60 -3.91 -26.78
C ASN A 158 -2.08 -2.84 -27.77
N LYS A 159 -2.30 -1.59 -27.34
CA LYS A 159 -2.66 -0.48 -28.25
C LYS A 159 -1.44 0.22 -28.84
N ASP A 160 -0.30 0.15 -28.14
CA ASP A 160 0.95 0.77 -28.54
C ASP A 160 1.89 -0.19 -29.32
N SER A 161 1.44 -1.42 -29.58
CA SER A 161 2.11 -2.44 -30.42
C SER A 161 1.40 -2.59 -31.76
#